data_AF-A0A328BM55-F1
#
_entry.id   AF-A0A328BM55-F1
#
_cell.length_a   1.000
_cell.length_b   1.000
_cell.length_c   1.000
_cell.angle_alpha   90.00
_cell.angle_beta   90.00
_cell.angle_gamma   90.00
#
_symmetry.space_group_name_H-M   'P 1'
#
loop_
_entity.id
_entity.type
_entity.pdbx_description
1 polymer ?
#
loop_
_entity_poly.entity_id
_entity_poly.type
_entity_poly.pdbx_seq_one_letter_code
_entity_poly.pdbx_strand_id
1 'polypeptide(L)'
;MIRFPFVLSLLLAAAPLGAQTPAPVARQLPLSPALRPFDAHLTQYYADFNQRLRDIYFAPSDARAITLLSTATEEFGARRRGLRQQLQQLRATLGPAERQALAARLQSPDWTRPQQTILSSPAAAKLADRLRRNPALETAFQRFTAARLAELEPAAAAPR
;
A
#
# COMPACT_ATOMS: atom_id res chain seq x y z
N MET A 1 70.92 -7.10 24.99
CA MET A 1 69.73 -6.90 24.14
C MET A 1 69.10 -5.57 24.52
N ILE A 2 69.04 -4.64 23.56
CA ILE A 2 68.88 -3.20 23.78
C ILE A 2 67.40 -2.80 23.61
N ARG A 3 66.94 -1.91 24.49
CA ARG A 3 65.59 -1.32 24.58
C ARG A 3 65.28 -0.45 23.36
N PHE A 4 64.09 -0.58 22.78
CA PHE A 4 63.56 0.37 21.81
C PHE A 4 62.59 1.34 22.48
N PRO A 5 62.77 2.68 22.31
CA PRO A 5 61.94 3.69 22.92
C PRO A 5 60.68 3.98 22.09
N PHE A 6 59.65 4.40 22.83
CA PHE A 6 58.30 4.73 22.41
C PHE A 6 58.11 6.25 22.48
N VAL A 7 58.15 6.95 21.34
CA VAL A 7 57.73 8.35 21.13
C VAL A 7 57.62 8.52 19.59
N LEU A 8 56.75 9.29 18.91
CA LEU A 8 55.99 10.49 19.20
C LEU A 8 54.93 10.69 18.07
N SER A 9 53.88 11.40 18.45
CA SER A 9 52.65 11.95 17.83
C SER A 9 52.65 12.61 16.43
N LEU A 10 51.43 13.07 16.06
CA LEU A 10 50.96 14.00 14.99
C LEU A 10 50.52 13.30 13.68
N LEU A 11 49.39 13.56 13.00
CA LEU A 11 48.47 14.71 12.88
C LEU A 11 47.15 14.27 12.20
N LEU A 12 46.02 14.79 12.69
CA LEU A 12 45.01 15.53 11.92
C LEU A 12 44.20 14.83 10.80
N ALA A 13 42.94 14.53 11.10
CA ALA A 13 41.85 14.65 10.14
C ALA A 13 40.55 14.97 10.90
N ALA A 14 40.34 16.26 11.17
CA ALA A 14 39.04 16.77 11.58
C ALA A 14 38.10 16.65 10.38
N ALA A 15 37.26 15.61 10.38
CA ALA A 15 36.15 15.54 9.45
C ALA A 15 35.12 16.61 9.87
N PRO A 16 34.73 17.54 8.98
CA PRO A 16 33.61 18.41 9.28
C PRO A 16 32.37 17.52 9.38
N LEU A 17 31.78 17.44 10.58
CA LEU A 17 30.40 17.02 10.75
C LEU A 17 29.55 17.98 9.92
N GLY A 18 29.21 17.57 8.69
CA GLY A 18 28.20 18.21 7.89
C GLY A 18 26.93 18.26 8.72
N ALA A 19 26.52 19.48 9.08
CA ALA A 19 25.26 19.76 9.70
C ALA A 19 24.16 19.11 8.85
N GLN A 20 23.58 18.03 9.36
CA GLN A 20 22.38 17.43 8.79
C GLN A 20 21.28 18.47 8.91
N THR A 21 21.07 19.23 7.84
CA THR A 21 19.92 20.11 7.71
C THR A 21 18.71 19.18 7.73
N PRO A 22 17.81 19.25 8.72
CA PRO A 22 16.60 18.46 8.68
C PRO A 22 15.87 18.85 7.40
N ALA A 23 15.68 17.87 6.51
CA ALA A 23 14.90 18.05 5.31
C ALA A 23 13.54 18.66 5.70
N PRO A 24 13.03 19.65 4.96
CA PRO A 24 11.73 20.23 5.25
C PRO A 24 10.71 19.10 5.24
N VAL A 25 10.15 18.80 6.41
CA VAL A 25 8.97 17.96 6.54
C VAL A 25 7.94 18.62 5.63
N ALA A 26 7.62 17.96 4.51
CA ALA A 26 6.60 18.42 3.60
C ALA A 26 5.35 18.68 4.43
N ARG A 27 5.02 19.96 4.64
CA ARG A 27 3.80 20.37 5.32
C ARG A 27 2.68 19.70 4.53
N GLN A 28 2.08 18.67 5.10
CA GLN A 28 0.83 18.11 4.60
C GLN A 28 -0.14 19.28 4.59
N LEU A 29 -0.44 19.82 3.40
CA LEU A 29 -1.47 20.83 3.26
C LEU A 29 -2.74 20.22 3.89
N PRO A 30 -3.40 20.90 4.82
CA PRO A 30 -4.63 20.38 5.40
C PRO A 30 -5.61 20.11 4.27
N LEU A 31 -6.11 18.87 4.20
CA LEU A 31 -7.12 18.48 3.24
C LEU A 31 -8.30 19.46 3.33
N SER A 32 -8.60 20.10 2.21
CA SER A 32 -9.76 20.97 2.08
C SER A 32 -11.01 20.29 2.64
N PRO A 33 -11.95 21.04 3.24
CA PRO A 33 -13.18 20.45 3.78
C PRO A 33 -13.96 19.64 2.73
N ALA A 34 -13.88 20.01 1.45
CA ALA A 34 -14.45 19.26 0.32
C ALA A 34 -13.83 17.86 0.11
N LEU A 35 -12.57 17.66 0.49
CA LEU A 35 -11.83 16.40 0.32
C LEU A 35 -11.96 15.46 1.53
N ARG A 36 -12.29 15.98 2.72
CA ARG A 36 -12.35 15.18 3.96
C ARG A 36 -13.32 14.00 3.91
N PRO A 37 -14.55 14.12 3.38
CA PRO A 37 -15.47 12.98 3.32
C PRO A 37 -14.94 11.85 2.42
N PHE A 38 -14.36 12.22 1.28
CA PHE A 38 -13.75 11.26 0.37
C PHE A 38 -12.51 10.60 0.99
N ASP A 39 -11.68 11.38 1.67
CA ASP A 39 -10.50 10.85 2.35
C ASP A 39 -10.85 9.85 3.46
N ALA A 40 -11.91 10.12 4.22
CA ALA A 40 -12.41 9.18 5.23
C ALA A 40 -12.89 7.87 4.60
N HIS A 41 -13.70 7.95 3.54
CA HIS A 41 -14.16 6.75 2.82
C HIS A 41 -13.02 5.97 2.18
N LEU A 42 -12.03 6.66 1.62
CA LEU A 42 -10.84 6.05 1.03
C LEU A 42 -10.00 5.34 2.09
N THR A 43 -9.78 5.98 3.22
CA THR A 43 -9.04 5.42 4.35
C THR A 43 -9.73 4.18 4.89
N GLN A 44 -11.06 4.24 5.10
CA GLN A 44 -11.85 3.10 5.56
C GLN A 44 -11.83 1.96 4.54
N TYR A 45 -11.95 2.26 3.24
CA TYR A 45 -11.85 1.25 2.18
C TYR A 45 -10.57 0.45 2.26
N TYR A 46 -9.42 1.13 2.35
CA TYR A 46 -8.14 0.42 2.41
C TYR A 46 -7.89 -0.28 3.75
N ALA A 47 -8.38 0.27 4.86
CA ALA A 47 -8.33 -0.41 6.16
C ALA A 47 -9.08 -1.75 6.11
N ASP A 48 -10.32 -1.72 5.65
CA ASP A 48 -11.16 -2.92 5.51
C ASP A 48 -10.57 -3.91 4.49
N PHE A 49 -10.04 -3.39 3.38
CA PHE A 49 -9.42 -4.21 2.33
C PHE A 49 -8.19 -4.95 2.88
N ASN A 50 -7.35 -4.26 3.64
CA ASN A 50 -6.16 -4.86 4.25
C ASN A 50 -6.52 -5.92 5.28
N GLN A 51 -7.56 -5.67 6.09
CA GLN A 51 -8.07 -6.67 7.02
C GLN A 51 -8.58 -7.91 6.26
N ARG A 52 -9.38 -7.71 5.21
CA ARG A 52 -9.90 -8.81 4.39
C ARG A 52 -8.78 -9.58 3.70
N LEU A 53 -7.75 -8.90 3.21
CA LEU A 53 -6.58 -9.53 2.60
C LEU A 53 -5.88 -10.43 3.61
N ARG A 54 -5.69 -9.95 4.85
CA ARG A 54 -5.15 -10.77 5.93
C ARG A 54 -6.01 -12.00 6.19
N ASP A 55 -7.33 -11.85 6.28
CA ASP A 55 -8.24 -13.00 6.51
C ASP A 55 -8.11 -14.06 5.39
N ILE A 56 -7.97 -13.64 4.13
CA ILE A 56 -7.82 -14.55 2.98
C ILE A 56 -6.52 -15.36 3.09
N TYR A 57 -5.40 -14.67 3.29
CA TYR A 57 -4.07 -15.31 3.32
C TYR A 57 -3.91 -16.23 4.53
N PHE A 58 -4.50 -15.87 5.67
CA PHE A 58 -4.42 -16.61 6.93
C PHE A 58 -5.63 -17.53 7.18
N ALA A 59 -6.49 -17.75 6.17
CA ALA A 59 -7.65 -18.62 6.31
C ALA A 59 -7.24 -20.05 6.73
N PRO A 60 -7.94 -20.67 7.70
CA PRO A 60 -7.59 -22.00 8.22
C PRO A 60 -7.85 -23.13 7.22
N SER A 61 -8.65 -22.87 6.17
CA SER A 61 -8.98 -23.85 5.13
C SER A 61 -9.16 -23.16 3.78
N ASP A 62 -9.06 -23.95 2.70
CA ASP A 62 -9.29 -23.45 1.34
C ASP A 62 -10.75 -23.09 1.11
N ALA A 63 -11.70 -23.85 1.68
CA ALA A 63 -13.12 -23.51 1.61
C ALA A 63 -13.38 -22.11 2.20
N ARG A 64 -12.78 -21.80 3.36
CA ARG A 64 -12.90 -20.47 3.97
C ARG A 64 -12.26 -19.39 3.10
N ALA A 65 -11.09 -19.66 2.53
CA ALA A 65 -10.42 -18.72 1.63
C ALA A 65 -11.25 -18.43 0.38
N ILE A 66 -11.87 -19.44 -0.24
CA ILE A 66 -12.75 -19.30 -1.41
C ILE A 66 -13.94 -18.39 -1.09
N THR A 67 -14.61 -18.62 0.05
CA THR A 67 -15.73 -17.77 0.49
C THR A 67 -15.26 -16.33 0.68
N LEU A 68 -14.14 -16.12 1.40
CA LEU A 68 -13.60 -14.79 1.64
C LEU A 68 -13.22 -14.06 0.34
N LEU A 69 -12.59 -14.76 -0.61
CA LEU A 69 -12.25 -14.22 -1.93
C LEU A 69 -13.48 -13.79 -2.72
N SER A 70 -14.52 -14.63 -2.72
CA SER A 70 -15.76 -14.37 -3.45
C SER A 70 -16.49 -13.16 -2.88
N THR A 71 -16.70 -13.14 -1.56
CA THR A 71 -17.32 -12.01 -0.85
C THR A 71 -16.51 -10.73 -1.02
N ALA A 72 -15.18 -10.80 -0.90
CA ALA A 72 -14.33 -9.64 -1.09
C ALA A 72 -14.42 -9.07 -2.51
N THR A 73 -14.48 -9.94 -3.53
CA THR A 73 -14.59 -9.53 -4.93
C THR A 73 -15.86 -8.71 -5.19
N GLU A 74 -16.98 -9.16 -4.64
CA GLU A 74 -18.28 -8.48 -4.80
C GLU A 74 -18.36 -7.18 -3.99
N GLU A 75 -18.04 -7.26 -2.69
CA GLU A 75 -18.17 -6.15 -1.74
C GLU A 75 -17.24 -4.99 -2.14
N PHE A 76 -15.95 -5.26 -2.28
CA PHE A 76 -14.98 -4.22 -2.63
C PHE A 76 -15.13 -3.78 -4.08
N GLY A 77 -15.62 -4.65 -4.97
CA GLY A 77 -15.99 -4.27 -6.33
C GLY A 77 -17.03 -3.16 -6.36
N ALA A 78 -18.11 -3.29 -5.57
CA ALA A 78 -19.15 -2.27 -5.43
C ALA A 78 -18.61 -0.99 -4.76
N ARG A 79 -17.91 -1.12 -3.64
CA ARG A 79 -17.35 0.03 -2.89
C ARG A 79 -16.36 0.83 -3.74
N ARG A 80 -15.48 0.15 -4.48
CA ARG A 80 -14.54 0.80 -5.40
C ARG A 80 -15.26 1.58 -6.49
N ARG A 81 -16.34 1.04 -7.08
CA ARG A 81 -17.14 1.79 -8.08
C ARG A 81 -17.69 3.09 -7.49
N GLY A 82 -18.24 3.04 -6.28
CA GLY A 82 -18.73 4.23 -5.58
C GLY A 82 -17.62 5.27 -5.33
N LEU A 83 -16.45 4.82 -4.85
CA LEU A 83 -15.30 5.70 -4.66
C LEU A 83 -14.80 6.32 -5.98
N ARG A 84 -14.81 5.57 -7.09
CA ARG A 84 -14.44 6.11 -8.40
C ARG A 84 -15.41 7.18 -8.88
N GLN A 85 -16.71 6.99 -8.66
CA GLN A 85 -17.71 8.01 -9.00
C GLN A 85 -17.50 9.28 -8.17
N GLN A 86 -17.27 9.14 -6.86
CA GLN A 86 -16.93 10.28 -5.99
C GLN A 86 -15.65 10.97 -6.46
N LEU A 87 -14.62 10.21 -6.83
CA LEU A 87 -13.36 10.74 -7.33
C LEU A 87 -13.54 11.55 -8.63
N GLN A 88 -14.37 11.05 -9.56
CA GLN A 88 -14.68 11.76 -10.80
C GLN A 88 -15.41 13.08 -10.54
N GLN A 89 -16.40 13.07 -9.64
CA GLN A 89 -17.13 14.28 -9.25
C GLN A 89 -16.20 15.32 -8.61
N LEU A 90 -15.31 14.88 -7.71
CA LEU A 90 -14.31 15.75 -7.11
C LEU A 90 -13.35 16.34 -8.14
N ARG A 91 -12.86 15.55 -9.09
CA ARG A 91 -11.96 16.08 -10.13
C ARG A 91 -12.58 17.18 -10.99
N ALA A 92 -13.90 17.16 -11.16
CA ALA A 92 -14.63 18.19 -11.90
C ALA A 92 -14.81 19.50 -11.11
N THR A 93 -14.77 19.44 -9.77
CA THR A 93 -15.04 20.60 -8.89
C THR A 93 -13.80 21.20 -8.25
N LEU A 94 -12.71 20.44 -8.11
CA LEU A 94 -11.52 20.86 -7.37
C LEU A 94 -10.60 21.81 -8.14
N GLY A 95 -10.06 22.79 -7.41
CA GLY A 95 -9.01 23.68 -7.92
C GLY A 95 -7.68 22.94 -8.19
N PRO A 96 -6.72 23.56 -8.89
CA PRO A 96 -5.43 22.93 -9.22
C PRO A 96 -4.66 22.43 -8.00
N ALA A 97 -4.59 23.22 -6.92
CA ALA A 97 -3.88 22.84 -5.68
C ALA A 97 -4.53 21.63 -4.99
N GLU A 98 -5.87 21.58 -4.95
CA GLU A 98 -6.61 20.48 -4.34
C GLU A 98 -6.53 19.21 -5.18
N ARG A 99 -6.50 19.33 -6.52
CA ARG A 99 -6.23 18.20 -7.42
C ARG A 99 -4.84 17.63 -7.18
N GLN A 100 -3.84 18.46 -6.92
CA GLN A 100 -2.49 18.00 -6.57
C GLN A 100 -2.46 17.30 -5.21
N ALA A 101 -3.15 17.85 -4.20
CA ALA A 101 -3.29 17.22 -2.89
C ALA A 101 -4.01 15.86 -2.98
N LEU A 102 -5.07 15.77 -3.78
CA LEU A 102 -5.79 14.53 -4.06
C LEU A 102 -4.91 13.50 -4.79
N ALA A 103 -4.13 13.92 -5.79
CA ALA A 103 -3.21 13.04 -6.51
C ALA A 103 -2.12 12.49 -5.57
N ALA A 104 -1.52 13.34 -4.75
CA ALA A 104 -0.56 12.92 -3.73
C ALA A 104 -1.21 11.97 -2.72
N ARG A 105 -2.45 12.25 -2.32
CA ARG A 105 -3.18 11.39 -1.40
C ARG A 105 -3.42 10.01 -2.00
N LEU A 106 -3.88 9.90 -3.25
CA LEU A 106 -4.11 8.61 -3.92
C LEU A 106 -2.84 7.75 -4.06
N GLN A 107 -1.66 8.35 -3.94
CA GLN A 107 -0.36 7.67 -3.95
C GLN A 107 0.19 7.37 -2.55
N SER A 108 -0.61 7.55 -1.49
CA SER A 108 -0.11 7.43 -0.12
C SER A 108 0.47 6.04 0.19
N PRO A 109 1.63 5.95 0.85
CA PRO A 109 2.19 4.68 1.29
C PRO A 109 1.40 4.01 2.44
N ASP A 110 0.47 4.73 3.09
CA ASP A 110 -0.23 4.26 4.30
C ASP A 110 -1.02 2.96 4.08
N TRP A 111 -1.60 2.79 2.89
CA TRP A 111 -2.35 1.58 2.55
C TRP A 111 -1.55 0.55 1.79
N THR A 112 -0.40 0.90 1.20
CA THR A 112 0.45 -0.07 0.47
C THR A 112 1.36 -0.84 1.42
N ARG A 113 1.87 -0.20 2.48
CA ARG A 113 2.74 -0.86 3.47
C ARG A 113 2.08 -2.08 4.15
N PRO A 114 0.83 -2.01 4.66
CA PRO A 114 0.17 -3.18 5.23
C PRO A 114 -0.02 -4.33 4.23
N GLN A 115 -0.32 -4.02 2.95
CA GLN A 115 -0.43 -5.03 1.90
C GLN A 115 0.90 -5.74 1.69
N GLN A 116 2.00 -4.99 1.56
CA GLN A 116 3.34 -5.55 1.41
C GLN A 116 3.71 -6.45 2.60
N THR A 117 3.39 -6.05 3.83
CA THR A 117 3.60 -6.88 5.03
C THR A 117 2.85 -8.21 4.95
N ILE A 118 1.60 -8.21 4.44
CA ILE A 118 0.82 -9.44 4.26
C ILE A 118 1.44 -10.32 3.18
N LEU A 119 1.81 -9.73 2.03
CA LEU A 119 2.37 -10.45 0.88
C LEU A 119 3.76 -11.04 1.16
N SER A 120 4.52 -10.43 2.06
CA SER A 120 5.82 -10.95 2.52
C SER A 120 5.72 -11.99 3.65
N SER A 121 4.50 -12.35 4.08
CA SER A 121 4.31 -13.28 5.19
C SER A 121 4.53 -14.75 4.78
N PRO A 122 4.87 -15.64 5.73
CA PRO A 122 4.91 -17.09 5.45
C PRO A 122 3.58 -17.67 4.96
N ALA A 123 2.45 -17.06 5.34
CA ALA A 123 1.14 -17.47 4.86
C ALA A 123 0.97 -17.17 3.35
N ALA A 124 1.46 -16.01 2.89
CA ALA A 124 1.49 -15.67 1.47
C ALA A 124 2.43 -16.58 0.67
N ALA A 125 3.59 -16.93 1.21
CA ALA A 125 4.50 -17.87 0.56
C ALA A 125 3.87 -19.26 0.32
N LYS A 126 2.99 -19.70 1.23
CA LYS A 126 2.26 -20.98 1.11
C LYS A 126 1.10 -20.94 0.11
N LEU A 127 0.62 -19.75 -0.28
CA LEU A 127 -0.58 -19.63 -1.11
C LEU A 127 -0.39 -20.29 -2.48
N ALA A 128 0.76 -20.11 -3.13
CA ALA A 128 1.03 -20.70 -4.44
C ALA A 128 0.83 -22.24 -4.46
N ASP A 129 1.30 -22.91 -3.41
CA ASP A 129 1.16 -24.35 -3.27
C ASP A 129 -0.27 -24.78 -2.91
N ARG A 130 -1.03 -23.94 -2.16
CA ARG A 130 -2.48 -24.15 -1.97
C ARG A 130 -3.26 -24.03 -3.27
N LEU A 131 -2.97 -23.00 -4.08
CA LEU A 131 -3.62 -22.79 -5.38
C LEU A 131 -3.37 -23.99 -6.31
N ARG A 132 -2.12 -24.46 -6.39
CA ARG A 132 -1.75 -25.64 -7.20
C ARG A 132 -2.52 -26.90 -6.82
N ARG A 133 -2.81 -27.10 -5.52
CA ARG A 133 -3.55 -28.27 -5.03
C ARG A 133 -5.07 -28.14 -5.17
N ASN A 134 -5.59 -26.92 -5.35
CA ASN A 134 -7.01 -26.65 -5.29
C ASN A 134 -7.45 -25.71 -6.43
N PRO A 135 -7.95 -26.26 -7.56
CA PRO A 135 -8.32 -25.46 -8.73
C PRO A 135 -9.50 -24.50 -8.45
N ALA A 136 -10.38 -24.82 -7.50
CA ALA A 136 -11.46 -23.92 -7.11
C ALA A 136 -10.92 -22.68 -6.37
N LEU A 137 -9.93 -22.86 -5.49
CA LEU A 137 -9.22 -21.76 -4.84
C LEU A 137 -8.46 -20.92 -5.87
N GLU A 138 -7.78 -21.57 -6.81
CA GLU A 138 -7.10 -20.87 -7.90
C GLU A 138 -8.05 -19.99 -8.70
N THR A 139 -9.19 -20.53 -9.13
CA THR A 139 -10.21 -19.79 -9.88
C THR A 139 -10.73 -18.58 -9.08
N ALA A 140 -11.02 -18.76 -7.79
CA ALA A 140 -11.48 -17.67 -6.92
C ALA A 140 -10.41 -16.58 -6.78
N PHE A 141 -9.14 -16.97 -6.64
CA PHE A 141 -8.02 -16.05 -6.51
C PHE A 141 -7.74 -15.29 -7.81
N GLN A 142 -7.84 -15.95 -8.96
CA GLN A 142 -7.73 -15.30 -10.27
C GLN A 142 -8.81 -14.24 -10.48
N ARG A 143 -10.07 -14.51 -10.08
CA ARG A 143 -11.16 -13.52 -10.13
C ARG A 143 -10.88 -12.32 -9.23
N PHE A 144 -10.41 -12.57 -8.00
CA PHE A 144 -10.07 -11.51 -7.05
C PHE A 144 -8.93 -10.62 -7.56
N THR A 145 -7.87 -11.21 -8.11
CA THR A 145 -6.74 -10.46 -8.69
C THR A 145 -7.14 -9.70 -9.95
N ALA A 146 -7.92 -10.32 -10.84
CA ALA A 146 -8.45 -9.67 -12.05
C ALA A 146 -9.36 -8.48 -11.72
N ALA A 147 -10.04 -8.50 -10.57
CA ALA A 147 -10.84 -7.36 -10.12
C ALA A 147 -10.00 -6.12 -9.77
N ARG A 148 -8.67 -6.26 -9.54
CA ARG A 148 -7.71 -5.17 -9.23
C ARG A 148 -8.18 -4.24 -8.11
N LEU A 149 -8.68 -4.81 -7.03
CA LEU A 149 -9.34 -4.08 -5.94
C LEU A 149 -8.39 -3.19 -5.12
N ALA A 150 -7.10 -3.47 -5.12
CA ALA A 150 -6.08 -2.62 -4.49
C ALA A 150 -5.87 -1.28 -5.23
N GLU A 151 -6.34 -1.17 -6.48
CA GLU A 151 -6.17 0.02 -7.30
C GLU A 151 -7.53 0.71 -7.49
N LEU A 152 -7.64 1.94 -7.00
CA LEU A 152 -8.85 2.74 -7.20
C LEU A 152 -9.05 3.10 -8.68
N GLU A 153 -7.96 3.40 -9.39
CA GLU A 153 -7.94 3.63 -10.83
C GLU A 153 -6.96 2.66 -11.48
N PRO A 154 -7.40 1.44 -11.82
CA PRO A 154 -6.54 0.52 -12.55
C PRO A 154 -6.17 1.16 -13.88
N ALA A 155 -4.88 1.20 -14.21
CA ALA A 155 -4.44 1.57 -15.55
C ALA A 155 -5.23 0.71 -16.55
N ALA A 156 -5.90 1.37 -17.51
CA ALA A 156 -6.75 0.69 -18.49
C ALA A 156 -5.98 -0.50 -19.05
N ALA A 157 -6.57 -1.69 -18.97
CA ALA A 157 -5.94 -2.89 -19.50
C ALA A 157 -5.64 -2.61 -20.98
N ALA A 158 -4.36 -2.68 -21.36
CA ALA A 158 -3.98 -2.59 -22.76
C ALA A 158 -4.79 -3.66 -23.51
N PRO A 159 -5.49 -3.30 -24.60
CA PRO A 159 -6.17 -4.30 -25.42
C PRO A 159 -5.13 -5.34 -25.86
N ARG A 160 -5.43 -6.62 -25.59
CA ARG A 160 -4.68 -7.74 -26.15
C ARG A 160 -4.97 -7.87 -27.64
#